data_AF-A0A5C9AD26-F1
#
_entry.id   AF-A0A5C9AD26-F1
#
_cell.length_a   1.000
_cell.length_b   1.000
_cell.length_c   1.000
_cell.angle_alpha   90.00
_cell.angle_beta   90.00
_cell.angle_gamma   90.00
#
_symmetry.space_group_name_H-M   'P 1'
#
loop_
_entity.id
_entity.type
_entity.pdbx_description
1 polymer ?
#
loop_
_entity_poly.entity_id
_entity_poly.type
_entity_poly.pdbx_seq_one_letter_code
_entity_poly.pdbx_strand_id
1 'polypeptide(L)'
;MKKLVLSLSLVLAFSSATAAFAAIPQNIRIGTDPTYAPFESKNSQGELVGFDIDLAKELCKRINTQCTFVENPLDALIPSLKAKKIDAIMSSLSITE
;
A
#
# COMPACT_ATOMS: atom_id res chain seq x y z
N MET A 1 9.39 -23.94 45.50
CA MET A 1 8.38 -23.01 44.92
C MET A 1 9.01 -21.72 44.37
N LYS A 2 9.80 -20.96 45.15
CA LYS A 2 10.42 -19.70 44.67
C LYS A 2 11.33 -19.84 43.42
N LYS A 3 12.11 -20.93 43.31
CA LYS A 3 12.97 -21.21 42.14
C LYS A 3 12.18 -21.57 40.88
N LEU A 4 11.01 -22.20 41.04
CA LEU A 4 10.13 -22.60 39.95
C LEU A 4 9.42 -21.38 39.34
N VAL A 5 8.99 -20.44 40.19
CA VAL A 5 8.41 -19.15 39.76
C VAL A 5 9.46 -18.31 39.02
N LEU A 6 10.72 -18.31 39.48
CA LEU A 6 11.81 -17.57 38.81
C LEU A 6 12.14 -18.14 37.41
N SER A 7 11.99 -19.46 37.23
CA SER A 7 12.28 -20.13 35.96
C SER A 7 11.17 -19.88 34.93
N LEU A 8 9.91 -19.81 35.39
CA LEU A 8 8.75 -19.53 34.53
C LEU A 8 8.78 -18.10 33.98
N SER A 9 9.16 -17.12 34.80
CA SER A 9 9.29 -15.72 34.37
C SER A 9 10.37 -15.52 33.29
N LEU A 10 11.43 -16.33 33.30
CA LEU A 10 12.52 -16.24 32.33
C LEU A 10 12.14 -16.82 30.95
N VAL A 11 11.26 -17.82 30.92
CA VAL A 11 10.72 -18.40 29.67
C VAL A 11 9.69 -17.48 29.01
N LEU A 12 8.87 -16.77 29.79
CA LEU A 12 7.95 -15.75 29.26
C LEU A 12 8.71 -14.54 28.67
N ALA A 13 9.84 -14.16 29.26
CA ALA A 13 10.66 -13.04 28.76
C ALA A 13 11.40 -13.37 27.45
N PHE A 14 11.58 -14.65 27.11
CA PHE A 14 12.21 -15.07 25.85
C PHE A 14 11.22 -15.25 24.68
N SER A 15 9.90 -15.25 24.97
CA SER A 15 8.85 -15.43 23.96
C SER A 15 8.47 -14.13 23.24
N SER A 16 8.96 -12.97 23.69
CA SER A 16 8.65 -11.65 23.13
C SER A 16 9.60 -11.20 22.02
N ALA A 17 10.55 -12.04 21.60
CA ALA A 17 11.51 -11.75 20.53
C ALA A 17 11.08 -12.26 19.14
N THR A 18 9.77 -12.43 18.89
CA THR A 18 9.29 -12.57 17.51
C THR A 18 9.53 -11.24 16.81
N ALA A 19 10.49 -11.22 15.90
CA ALA A 19 10.69 -10.11 14.97
C ALA A 19 9.33 -9.77 14.35
N ALA A 20 8.78 -8.61 14.70
CA ALA A 20 7.56 -8.11 14.11
C ALA A 20 7.89 -7.72 12.67
N PHE A 21 7.78 -8.67 11.74
CA PHE A 21 7.73 -8.34 10.33
C PHE A 21 6.50 -7.48 10.13
N ALA A 22 6.69 -6.26 9.59
CA ALA A 22 5.58 -5.40 9.24
C ALA A 22 4.65 -6.19 8.30
N ALA A 23 3.40 -6.40 8.72
CA ALA A 23 2.43 -7.11 7.91
C ALA A 23 2.17 -6.33 6.62
N ILE A 24 2.15 -7.04 5.49
CA ILE A 24 1.72 -6.45 4.23
C ILE A 24 0.27 -5.97 4.41
N PRO A 25 -0.06 -4.70 4.10
CA PRO A 25 -1.43 -4.20 4.20
C PRO A 25 -2.38 -5.10 3.42
N GLN A 26 -3.58 -5.33 3.94
CA GLN A 26 -4.59 -6.15 3.24
C GLN A 26 -5.23 -5.42 2.04
N ASN A 27 -5.10 -4.09 2.02
CA ASN A 27 -5.54 -3.23 0.95
C ASN A 27 -4.58 -2.05 0.82
N ILE A 28 -4.22 -1.69 -0.41
CA ILE A 28 -3.40 -0.53 -0.76
C ILE A 28 -4.28 0.44 -1.55
N ARG A 29 -4.44 1.67 -1.05
CA ARG A 29 -5.15 2.75 -1.73
C ARG A 29 -4.18 3.45 -2.68
N ILE A 30 -4.39 3.31 -3.98
CA ILE A 30 -3.53 3.88 -5.00
C ILE A 30 -4.19 5.15 -5.55
N GLY A 31 -3.53 6.29 -5.38
CA GLY A 31 -3.96 7.54 -5.99
C GLY A 31 -3.58 7.60 -7.48
N THR A 32 -4.53 8.01 -8.32
CA THR A 32 -4.34 8.16 -9.76
C THR A 32 -5.20 9.31 -10.32
N ASP A 33 -4.72 9.98 -11.36
CA ASP A 33 -5.47 10.99 -12.13
C ASP A 33 -5.78 10.43 -13.53
N PRO A 34 -7.00 9.92 -13.80
CA PRO A 34 -7.31 9.18 -15.03
C PRO A 34 -7.54 10.09 -16.24
N THR A 35 -6.65 11.06 -16.45
CA THR A 35 -6.69 12.04 -17.54
C THR A 35 -5.48 11.94 -18.46
N TYR A 36 -4.60 10.94 -18.28
CA TYR A 36 -3.31 10.83 -18.96
C TYR A 36 -3.09 9.48 -19.66
N ALA A 37 -3.81 9.26 -20.77
CA ALA A 37 -3.56 8.11 -21.64
C ALA A 37 -2.15 8.17 -22.28
N PRO A 38 -1.46 7.02 -22.45
CA PRO A 38 -1.91 5.64 -22.24
C PRO A 38 -1.65 5.08 -20.84
N PHE A 39 -1.23 5.91 -19.87
CA PHE A 39 -0.82 5.47 -18.54
C PHE A 39 -2.03 5.22 -17.63
N GLU A 40 -2.95 6.17 -17.57
CA GLU A 40 -4.19 6.06 -16.82
C GLU A 40 -5.30 6.87 -17.47
N SER A 41 -6.45 6.24 -17.66
CA SER A 41 -7.63 6.85 -18.27
C SER A 41 -8.89 6.08 -17.90
N LYS A 42 -10.05 6.57 -18.35
CA LYS A 42 -11.31 5.82 -18.27
C LYS A 42 -11.74 5.32 -19.64
N ASN A 43 -12.17 4.07 -19.70
CA ASN A 43 -12.82 3.53 -20.89
C ASN A 43 -14.27 4.05 -21.01
N SER A 44 -14.98 3.66 -22.08
CA SER A 44 -16.38 4.05 -22.32
C SER A 44 -17.37 3.63 -21.23
N GLN A 45 -17.00 2.66 -20.38
CA GLN A 45 -17.80 2.18 -19.25
C GLN A 45 -17.45 2.91 -17.94
N GLY A 46 -16.49 3.84 -17.97
CA GLY A 46 -16.02 4.57 -16.79
C GLY A 46 -14.98 3.83 -15.97
N GLU A 47 -14.48 2.68 -16.44
CA GLU A 47 -13.49 1.87 -15.73
C GLU A 47 -12.07 2.40 -15.96
N LEU A 48 -11.24 2.34 -14.93
CA LEU A 48 -9.82 2.70 -15.00
C LEU A 48 -9.05 1.70 -15.86
N VAL A 49 -8.34 2.22 -16.85
CA VAL A 49 -7.50 1.47 -17.81
C VAL A 49 -6.19 2.22 -18.08
N GLY A 50 -5.17 1.49 -18.50
CA GLY A 50 -3.87 2.05 -18.89
C GLY A 50 -2.71 1.33 -18.22
N PHE A 51 -1.49 1.69 -18.62
CA PHE A 51 -0.27 1.04 -18.16
C PHE A 51 -0.10 1.08 -16.63
N ASP A 52 -0.30 2.24 -15.98
CA ASP A 52 -0.15 2.38 -14.53
C ASP A 52 -1.21 1.58 -13.78
N ILE A 53 -2.43 1.49 -14.32
CA ILE A 53 -3.52 0.69 -13.75
C ILE A 53 -3.20 -0.81 -13.82
N ASP A 54 -2.67 -1.29 -14.94
CA ASP A 54 -2.30 -2.70 -15.12
C ASP A 54 -1.09 -3.07 -14.25
N LEU A 55 -0.09 -2.19 -14.18
CA LEU A 55 1.07 -2.34 -13.32
C LEU A 55 0.67 -2.41 -11.84
N ALA A 56 -0.21 -1.51 -11.39
CA ALA A 56 -0.74 -1.50 -10.03
C ALA A 56 -1.42 -2.82 -9.66
N LYS A 57 -2.32 -3.30 -10.53
CA LYS A 57 -3.04 -4.57 -10.33
C LYS A 57 -2.08 -5.76 -10.24
N GLU A 58 -1.09 -5.84 -11.12
CA GLU A 58 -0.11 -6.92 -11.11
C GLU A 58 0.81 -6.85 -9.87
N LEU A 59 1.21 -5.66 -9.44
CA LEU A 59 1.97 -5.47 -8.19
C LEU A 59 1.18 -5.98 -6.98
N CYS A 60 -0.08 -5.57 -6.84
CA CYS A 60 -0.95 -6.02 -5.75
C CYS A 60 -1.15 -7.55 -5.75
N LYS A 61 -1.34 -8.14 -6.94
CA LYS A 61 -1.43 -9.59 -7.10
C LYS A 61 -0.17 -10.30 -6.62
N ARG A 62 1.02 -9.83 -6.99
CA ARG A 62 2.31 -10.45 -6.61
C ARG A 62 2.58 -10.42 -5.12
N ILE A 63 2.14 -9.37 -4.43
CA ILE A 63 2.29 -9.23 -2.98
C ILE A 63 1.09 -9.75 -2.20
N ASN A 64 0.14 -10.40 -2.88
CA ASN A 64 -1.07 -10.99 -2.29
C ASN A 64 -1.90 -9.99 -1.46
N THR A 65 -2.19 -8.82 -2.04
CA THR A 65 -3.02 -7.77 -1.43
C THR A 65 -4.07 -7.24 -2.41
N GLN A 66 -5.06 -6.51 -1.88
CA GLN A 66 -6.03 -5.78 -2.70
C GLN A 66 -5.52 -4.37 -3.05
N CYS A 67 -5.88 -3.90 -4.23
CA CYS A 67 -5.65 -2.53 -4.69
C CYS A 67 -7.01 -1.83 -4.79
N THR A 68 -7.15 -0.69 -4.12
CA THR A 68 -8.29 0.22 -4.32
C THR A 68 -7.78 1.50 -4.98
N PHE A 69 -8.30 1.86 -6.15
CA PHE A 69 -7.93 3.11 -6.80
C PHE A 69 -8.73 4.27 -6.21
N VAL A 70 -8.05 5.38 -5.96
CA VAL A 70 -8.61 6.64 -5.48
C VAL A 70 -8.31 7.70 -6.53
N GLU A 71 -9.36 8.18 -7.19
CA GLU A 71 -9.23 9.19 -8.23
C GLU A 71 -9.07 10.57 -7.62
N ASN A 72 -7.96 11.22 -7.94
CA ASN A 72 -7.60 12.54 -7.45
C ASN A 72 -6.98 13.33 -8.60
N PRO A 73 -7.21 14.66 -8.69
CA PRO A 73 -6.39 15.51 -9.55
C PRO A 73 -4.91 15.38 -9.20
N LEU A 74 -4.03 15.46 -10.20
CA LEU A 74 -2.58 15.28 -10.07
C LEU A 74 -1.96 16.12 -8.93
N ASP A 75 -2.37 17.38 -8.78
CA ASP A 75 -1.88 18.29 -7.75
C ASP A 75 -2.27 17.89 -6.32
N ALA A 76 -3.33 17.09 -6.16
CA ALA A 76 -3.81 16.59 -4.89
C ALA A 76 -3.19 15.25 -4.48
N LEU A 77 -2.45 14.55 -5.37
CA LEU A 77 -1.88 13.24 -5.09
C LEU A 77 -0.82 13.29 -3.98
N ILE A 78 0.19 14.17 -4.08
CA ILE A 78 1.23 14.31 -3.05
C ILE A 78 0.65 14.74 -1.69
N PRO A 79 -0.22 15.77 -1.60
CA PRO A 79 -0.89 16.11 -0.35
C PRO A 79 -1.69 14.95 0.24
N SER A 80 -2.40 14.17 -0.60
CA SER A 80 -3.19 13.02 -0.17
C SER A 80 -2.32 11.89 0.37
N LEU A 81 -1.17 11.64 -0.24
CA LEU A 81 -0.18 10.67 0.25
C LEU A 81 0.37 11.10 1.61
N LYS A 82 0.79 12.36 1.75
CA LYS A 82 1.29 12.91 3.03
C LYS A 82 0.23 12.86 4.14
N ALA A 83 -1.03 13.10 3.79
CA ALA A 83 -2.17 13.00 4.70
C ALA A 83 -2.64 11.56 4.94
N LYS A 84 -1.98 10.55 4.36
CA LYS A 84 -2.34 9.13 4.46
C LYS A 84 -3.77 8.81 3.98
N LYS A 85 -4.28 9.60 3.04
CA LYS A 85 -5.56 9.32 2.35
C LYS A 85 -5.40 8.25 1.27
N ILE A 86 -4.20 8.16 0.70
CA ILE A 86 -3.72 7.11 -0.20
C ILE A 86 -2.40 6.56 0.36
N ASP A 87 -2.00 5.39 -0.11
CA ASP A 87 -0.82 4.65 0.34
C ASP A 87 0.30 4.65 -0.72
N ALA A 88 -0.05 4.81 -2.00
CA ALA A 88 0.87 4.94 -3.11
C ALA A 88 0.29 5.88 -4.19
N ILE A 89 1.16 6.40 -5.06
CA ILE A 89 0.77 7.17 -6.25
C ILE A 89 1.20 6.37 -7.48
N MET A 90 0.27 6.13 -8.41
CA MET A 90 0.55 5.59 -9.74
C MET A 90 -0.24 6.43 -10.75
N SER A 91 0.46 7.42 -11.31
CA SER A 91 -0.12 8.40 -12.23
C SER A 91 0.97 9.10 -13.06
N SER A 92 1.89 8.32 -13.63
CA SER A 92 3.04 8.80 -14.41
C SER A 92 3.81 9.96 -13.73
N LEU A 93 3.89 9.95 -12.40
CA LEU A 93 4.45 11.06 -11.63
C LEU A 93 5.98 11.10 -11.82
N SER A 94 6.47 12.14 -12.48
CA SER A 94 7.90 12.34 -12.74
C SER A 94 8.68 12.57 -11.45
N ILE A 95 9.84 11.91 -11.34
CA ILE A 95 10.86 12.24 -10.35
C ILE A 95 11.55 13.54 -10.80
N THR A 96 11.67 14.51 -9.90
CA THR A 96 12.36 15.79 -10.12
C THR A 96 13.65 15.86 -9.29
N GLU A 97 14.56 16.76 -9.65
CA GLU A 97 15.86 16.98 -8.97
C GLU A 97 15.76 17.83 -7.69
#